data_AF-A0A1Q6RPH5-F1
#
_entry.id   AF-A0A1Q6RPH5-F1
#
_cell.length_a   1.000
_cell.length_b   1.000
_cell.length_c   1.000
_cell.angle_alpha   90.00
_cell.angle_beta   90.00
_cell.angle_gamma   90.00
#
_symmetry.space_group_name_H-M   'P 1'
#
loop_
_entity.id
_entity.type
_entity.pdbx_description
1 polymer ?
#
loop_
_entity_poly.entity_id
_entity_poly.type
_entity_poly.pdbx_seq_one_letter_code
_entity_poly.pdbx_strand_id
1 'polypeptide(L)'
;MTKDILEKVSVDKENHEYLVKNYPSGSRFGLMKEVFLGRMNDVSKANWIMLIFCLPLFAVLVYASMLAAKDSVYAPFSSNFGIGYPVTDNAQALYDEATFATALTRTCMLLPCIAIAFVGLAGVFNVIKYHMLGANVKVWKEFFKGVKNNWFVHLWIGAIAALAYFLLEMSICGFGVPSFPLGWKIALIVISSLIILTVLTFAMFIITQSALYYLPMGKMIKNAALFVRSFPLQNLLIMIASSIPAVLLMIMGDSFFLQILVIMICSMLGFSYIACVWTDYTHFVYYNIFTAAIENSTGKGKKKRAK
;
A
#
# COMPACT_ATOMS: atom_id res chain seq x y z
N MET A 1 -18.37 9.50 15.20
CA MET A 1 -18.83 9.37 13.80
C MET A 1 -19.63 10.60 13.43
N THR A 2 -19.20 11.35 12.42
CA THR A 2 -19.79 12.65 12.06
C THR A 2 -21.06 12.45 11.23
N LYS A 3 -22.16 13.15 11.56
CA LYS A 3 -23.43 13.10 10.80
C LYS A 3 -23.24 13.30 9.29
N ASP A 4 -22.29 14.17 8.92
CA ASP A 4 -21.89 14.47 7.54
C ASP A 4 -21.48 13.25 6.71
N ILE A 5 -20.89 12.22 7.35
CA ILE A 5 -20.43 11.01 6.66
C ILE A 5 -21.63 10.11 6.34
N LEU A 6 -22.55 9.97 7.30
CA LEU A 6 -23.70 9.08 7.20
C LEU A 6 -24.65 9.47 6.06
N GLU A 7 -24.75 10.76 5.77
CA GLU A 7 -25.59 11.29 4.68
C GLU A 7 -24.90 11.26 3.31
N LYS A 8 -23.55 11.26 3.28
CA LYS A 8 -22.77 11.42 2.03
C LYS A 8 -22.18 10.11 1.48
N VAL A 9 -22.01 9.09 2.31
CA VAL A 9 -21.49 7.78 1.89
C VAL A 9 -22.48 7.12 0.94
N SER A 10 -21.96 6.67 -0.20
CA SER A 10 -22.75 5.96 -1.19
C SER A 10 -22.76 4.47 -0.89
N VAL A 11 -23.97 3.92 -0.81
CA VAL A 11 -24.25 2.52 -0.48
C VAL A 11 -25.22 2.00 -1.53
N ASP A 12 -24.98 0.80 -2.05
CA ASP A 12 -25.98 0.08 -2.83
C ASP A 12 -26.93 -0.68 -1.91
N LYS A 13 -28.25 -0.59 -2.15
CA LYS A 13 -29.29 -1.19 -1.30
C LYS A 13 -29.18 -2.71 -1.23
N GLU A 14 -28.72 -3.37 -2.30
CA GLU A 14 -28.49 -4.83 -2.31
C GLU A 14 -27.27 -5.23 -1.48
N ASN A 15 -26.20 -4.43 -1.52
CA ASN A 15 -25.01 -4.66 -0.69
C ASN A 15 -25.34 -4.43 0.81
N HIS A 16 -26.33 -3.61 1.15
CA HIS A 16 -26.77 -3.36 2.52
C HIS A 16 -27.25 -4.64 3.22
N GLU A 17 -28.13 -5.43 2.58
CA GLU A 17 -28.64 -6.67 3.19
C GLU A 17 -27.56 -7.76 3.27
N TYR A 18 -26.74 -7.88 2.22
CA TYR A 18 -25.66 -8.87 2.20
C TYR A 18 -24.63 -8.65 3.32
N LEU A 19 -24.26 -7.38 3.57
CA LEU A 19 -23.23 -7.05 4.55
C LEU A 19 -23.72 -7.13 5.99
N VAL A 20 -24.97 -6.76 6.25
CA VAL A 20 -25.56 -6.90 7.59
C VAL A 20 -25.76 -8.38 7.92
N LYS A 21 -26.20 -9.18 6.94
CA LYS A 21 -26.46 -10.62 7.13
C LYS A 21 -25.18 -11.43 7.31
N ASN A 22 -24.13 -11.12 6.54
CA ASN A 22 -22.87 -11.86 6.58
C ASN A 22 -21.80 -11.14 7.42
N TYR A 23 -22.19 -10.19 8.26
CA TYR A 23 -21.23 -9.48 9.08
C TYR A 23 -20.59 -10.45 10.09
N PRO A 24 -19.26 -10.61 10.10
CA PRO A 24 -18.63 -11.56 11.01
C PRO A 24 -18.86 -11.13 12.46
N SER A 25 -19.53 -11.99 13.22
CA SER A 25 -19.77 -11.84 14.66
C SER A 25 -18.52 -12.29 15.43
N GLY A 26 -17.78 -11.35 16.02
CA GLY A 26 -16.57 -11.65 16.78
C GLY A 26 -15.69 -10.43 17.05
N SER A 27 -14.60 -10.63 17.80
CA SER A 27 -13.56 -9.60 17.95
C SER A 27 -12.78 -9.48 16.64
N ARG A 28 -12.53 -8.25 16.18
CA ARG A 28 -11.94 -7.96 14.86
C ARG A 28 -10.53 -8.53 14.70
N PHE A 29 -9.70 -8.33 15.73
CA PHE A 29 -8.40 -8.97 15.83
C PHE A 29 -8.50 -10.51 15.85
N GLY A 30 -9.57 -11.06 16.43
CA GLY A 30 -9.88 -12.49 16.39
C GLY A 30 -10.16 -12.98 14.97
N LEU A 31 -10.98 -12.26 14.20
CA LEU A 31 -11.27 -12.58 12.80
C LEU A 31 -10.00 -12.51 11.92
N MET A 32 -9.21 -11.45 12.08
CA MET A 32 -7.93 -11.33 11.37
C MET A 32 -7.01 -12.51 11.69
N LYS A 33 -6.88 -12.84 12.99
CA LYS A 33 -6.06 -13.96 13.45
C LYS A 33 -6.57 -15.30 12.93
N GLU A 34 -7.90 -15.52 12.91
CA GLU A 34 -8.53 -16.73 12.40
C GLU A 34 -8.27 -16.92 10.91
N VAL A 35 -8.43 -15.87 10.11
CA VAL A 35 -8.16 -15.94 8.67
C VAL A 35 -6.66 -16.11 8.40
N PHE A 36 -5.81 -15.33 9.07
CA PHE A 36 -4.38 -15.33 8.81
C PHE A 36 -3.66 -16.60 9.31
N LEU A 37 -3.95 -17.04 10.54
CA LEU A 37 -3.32 -18.24 11.12
C LEU A 37 -4.11 -19.53 10.82
N GLY A 38 -5.44 -19.46 10.82
CA GLY A 38 -6.28 -20.64 10.58
C GLY A 38 -6.29 -21.09 9.12
N ARG A 39 -6.01 -20.19 8.16
CA ARG A 39 -5.96 -20.50 6.73
C ARG A 39 -4.63 -20.13 6.09
N MET A 40 -3.54 -20.26 6.86
CA MET A 40 -2.20 -19.85 6.46
C MET A 40 -1.76 -20.42 5.10
N ASN A 41 -2.13 -21.66 4.78
CA ASN A 41 -1.80 -22.29 3.49
C ASN A 41 -2.43 -21.54 2.30
N ASP A 42 -3.70 -21.15 2.40
CA ASP A 42 -4.41 -20.47 1.32
C ASP A 42 -3.97 -19.00 1.20
N VAL A 43 -3.78 -18.34 2.34
CA VAL A 43 -3.18 -17.00 2.46
C VAL A 43 -1.79 -16.98 1.83
N SER A 44 -0.99 -18.03 2.05
CA SER A 44 0.36 -18.13 1.48
C SER A 44 0.34 -18.35 -0.02
N LYS A 45 -0.52 -19.26 -0.52
CA LYS A 45 -0.69 -19.47 -1.97
C LYS A 45 -1.06 -18.17 -2.70
N ALA A 46 -1.97 -17.38 -2.11
CA ALA A 46 -2.35 -16.09 -2.68
C ALA A 46 -1.15 -15.13 -2.75
N ASN A 47 -0.30 -15.13 -1.71
CA ASN A 47 0.92 -14.31 -1.66
C ASN A 47 1.94 -14.73 -2.73
N TRP A 48 2.14 -16.03 -2.94
CA TRP A 48 3.03 -16.55 -3.99
C TRP A 48 2.57 -16.17 -5.40
N ILE A 49 1.27 -16.23 -5.67
CA ILE A 49 0.73 -15.80 -6.97
C ILE A 49 0.91 -14.28 -7.13
N MET A 50 0.68 -13.50 -6.07
CA MET A 50 0.94 -12.05 -6.06
C MET A 50 2.40 -11.72 -6.38
N LEU A 51 3.38 -12.49 -5.88
CA LEU A 51 4.80 -12.28 -6.19
C LEU A 51 5.11 -12.39 -7.69
N ILE A 52 4.34 -13.16 -8.46
CA ILE A 52 4.50 -13.23 -9.92
C ILE A 52 4.23 -11.85 -10.56
N PHE A 53 3.23 -11.11 -10.06
CA PHE A 53 2.94 -9.74 -10.51
C PHE A 53 4.01 -8.74 -10.06
N CYS A 54 4.79 -9.06 -9.03
CA CYS A 54 5.92 -8.27 -8.56
C CYS A 54 7.23 -8.58 -9.31
N LEU A 55 7.30 -9.62 -10.16
CA LEU A 55 8.54 -9.98 -10.86
C LEU A 55 9.12 -8.82 -11.70
N PRO A 56 8.34 -8.05 -12.47
CA PRO A 56 8.87 -6.89 -13.19
C PRO A 56 9.49 -5.85 -12.24
N LEU A 57 8.85 -5.63 -11.08
CA LEU A 57 9.36 -4.72 -10.05
C LEU A 57 10.70 -5.23 -9.50
N PHE A 58 10.80 -6.52 -9.16
CA PHE A 58 12.05 -7.10 -8.67
C PHE A 58 13.17 -7.06 -9.71
N ALA A 59 12.86 -7.30 -10.99
CA ALA A 59 13.85 -7.20 -12.07
C ALA A 59 14.45 -5.79 -12.16
N VAL A 60 13.62 -4.74 -12.04
CA VAL A 60 14.09 -3.35 -12.02
C VAL A 60 14.94 -3.06 -10.79
N LEU A 61 14.57 -3.58 -9.61
CA LEU A 61 15.36 -3.39 -8.39
C LEU A 61 16.73 -4.08 -8.48
N VAL A 62 16.80 -5.29 -9.03
CA VAL A 62 18.07 -6.00 -9.27
C VAL A 62 18.93 -5.28 -10.30
N TYR A 63 18.33 -4.81 -11.41
CA TYR A 63 19.05 -4.03 -12.40
C TYR A 63 19.62 -2.74 -11.81
N ALA A 64 18.83 -2.02 -11.00
CA ALA A 64 19.26 -0.80 -10.34
C ALA A 64 20.36 -1.05 -9.29
N SER A 65 20.33 -2.16 -8.56
CA SER A 65 21.41 -2.50 -7.62
C SER A 65 22.70 -2.88 -8.34
N MET A 66 22.62 -3.54 -9.49
CA MET A 66 23.77 -3.81 -10.35
C MET A 66 24.38 -2.53 -10.93
N LEU A 67 23.55 -1.56 -11.35
CA LEU A 67 24.01 -0.24 -11.78
C LEU A 67 24.73 0.50 -10.65
N ALA A 68 24.15 0.54 -9.45
CA ALA A 68 24.77 1.18 -8.30
C ALA A 68 26.11 0.52 -7.91
N ALA A 69 26.21 -0.81 -8.00
CA ALA A 69 27.45 -1.55 -7.76
C ALA A 69 28.49 -1.30 -8.85
N LYS A 70 28.07 -1.04 -10.08
CA LYS A 70 28.98 -0.59 -11.15
C LYS A 70 29.51 0.81 -10.83
N ASP A 71 28.62 1.75 -10.54
CA ASP A 71 29.01 3.14 -10.25
C ASP A 71 29.95 3.23 -9.05
N SER A 72 29.77 2.40 -8.02
CA SER A 72 30.67 2.34 -6.85
C SER A 72 32.08 1.79 -7.15
N VAL A 73 32.26 1.06 -8.26
CA VAL A 73 33.57 0.54 -8.69
C VAL A 73 34.30 1.51 -9.63
N TYR A 74 33.56 2.28 -10.45
CA TYR A 74 34.13 3.16 -11.46
C TYR A 74 34.22 4.63 -11.06
N ALA A 75 33.49 5.09 -10.04
CA ALA A 75 33.70 6.46 -9.58
C ALA A 75 35.05 6.57 -8.84
N PRO A 76 35.82 7.66 -9.06
CA PRO A 76 37.13 7.85 -8.47
C PRO A 76 36.99 8.27 -7.01
N PHE A 77 36.47 7.39 -6.14
CA PHE A 77 36.26 7.65 -4.72
C PHE A 77 37.58 7.84 -3.92
N SER A 78 38.73 7.70 -4.58
CA SER A 78 40.08 7.98 -4.06
C SER A 78 40.66 9.32 -4.52
N SER A 79 39.92 10.17 -5.25
CA SER A 79 40.45 11.39 -5.88
C SER A 79 40.98 12.48 -4.91
N ASN A 80 40.88 12.26 -3.59
CA ASN A 80 41.47 13.13 -2.57
C ASN A 80 42.70 12.53 -1.84
N PHE A 81 43.21 11.36 -2.23
CA PHE A 81 44.41 10.78 -1.60
C PHE A 81 45.76 11.28 -2.15
N GLY A 82 45.76 12.32 -2.99
CA GLY A 82 46.97 13.10 -3.31
C GLY A 82 48.07 12.39 -4.10
N ILE A 83 47.91 11.11 -4.49
CA ILE A 83 48.91 10.36 -5.26
C ILE A 83 48.23 9.67 -6.44
N GLY A 84 48.54 10.14 -7.65
CA GLY A 84 48.32 9.40 -8.90
C GLY A 84 46.95 9.53 -9.58
N TYR A 85 45.98 10.24 -9.00
CA TYR A 85 44.70 10.54 -9.63
C TYR A 85 44.50 12.05 -9.77
N PRO A 86 43.96 12.55 -10.90
CA PRO A 86 43.67 13.97 -11.06
C PRO A 86 42.68 14.41 -9.96
N VAL A 87 43.04 15.44 -9.21
CA VAL A 87 42.14 16.12 -8.27
C VAL A 87 41.00 16.69 -9.11
N THR A 88 39.80 16.11 -9.00
CA THR A 88 38.61 16.64 -9.64
C THR A 88 37.99 17.65 -8.69
N ASP A 89 38.02 18.93 -9.04
CA ASP A 89 37.55 20.05 -8.20
C ASP A 89 36.07 19.96 -7.78
N ASN A 90 35.31 18.96 -8.23
CA ASN A 90 33.88 18.76 -7.93
C ASN A 90 33.45 17.28 -7.90
N ALA A 91 34.28 16.36 -7.40
CA ALA A 91 33.95 14.92 -7.34
C ALA A 91 32.58 14.62 -6.68
N GLN A 92 32.21 15.38 -5.64
CA GLN A 92 30.94 15.23 -4.93
C GLN A 92 29.73 15.64 -5.79
N ALA A 93 29.82 16.75 -6.53
CA ALA A 93 28.71 17.21 -7.37
C ALA A 93 28.45 16.25 -8.53
N LEU A 94 29.52 15.68 -9.11
CA LEU A 94 29.41 14.65 -10.15
C LEU A 94 28.76 13.36 -9.62
N TYR A 95 29.07 12.98 -8.37
CA TYR A 95 28.44 11.86 -7.69
C TYR A 95 26.94 12.09 -7.42
N ASP A 96 26.58 13.28 -6.96
CA ASP A 96 25.18 13.63 -6.69
C ASP A 96 24.34 13.64 -7.99
N GLU A 97 24.91 14.12 -9.10
CA GLU A 97 24.27 14.10 -10.42
C GLU A 97 24.09 12.66 -10.97
N ALA A 98 25.12 11.83 -10.87
CA ALA A 98 25.05 10.42 -11.29
C ALA A 98 24.02 9.62 -10.45
N THR A 99 24.01 9.85 -9.13
CA THR A 99 23.05 9.23 -8.21
C THR A 99 21.62 9.65 -8.54
N PHE A 100 21.40 10.93 -8.86
CA PHE A 100 20.11 11.44 -9.28
C PHE A 100 19.64 10.84 -10.61
N ALA A 101 20.53 10.74 -11.61
CA ALA A 101 20.22 10.13 -12.91
C ALA A 101 19.87 8.64 -12.81
N THR A 102 20.60 7.89 -11.98
CA THR A 102 20.31 6.47 -11.69
C THR A 102 18.99 6.32 -10.95
N ALA A 103 18.71 7.18 -9.97
CA ALA A 103 17.43 7.19 -9.26
C ALA A 103 16.26 7.54 -10.20
N LEU A 104 16.40 8.54 -11.06
CA LEU A 104 15.39 8.90 -12.06
C LEU A 104 15.07 7.72 -12.99
N THR A 105 16.11 7.11 -13.56
CA THR A 105 15.97 5.96 -14.47
C THR A 105 15.26 4.80 -13.78
N ARG A 106 15.72 4.41 -12.58
CA ARG A 106 15.09 3.37 -11.76
C ARG A 106 13.61 3.66 -11.51
N THR A 107 13.30 4.88 -11.09
CA THR A 107 11.96 5.23 -10.63
C THR A 107 10.98 5.32 -11.81
N CYS A 108 11.43 5.82 -12.96
CA CYS A 108 10.66 5.77 -14.21
C CYS A 108 10.33 4.34 -14.64
N MET A 109 11.28 3.41 -14.52
CA MET A 109 11.03 1.99 -14.79
C MET A 109 10.08 1.35 -13.78
N LEU A 110 10.13 1.77 -12.51
CA LEU A 110 9.24 1.27 -11.46
C LEU A 110 7.78 1.72 -11.63
N LEU A 111 7.50 2.84 -12.31
CA LEU A 111 6.13 3.34 -12.51
C LEU A 111 5.16 2.28 -13.06
N PRO A 112 5.40 1.67 -14.23
CA PRO A 112 4.53 0.62 -14.75
C PRO A 112 4.57 -0.66 -13.90
N CYS A 113 5.72 -0.99 -13.28
CA CYS A 113 5.86 -2.19 -12.47
C CYS A 113 5.00 -2.14 -11.19
N ILE A 114 4.96 -0.99 -10.50
CA ILE A 114 4.10 -0.78 -9.33
C ILE A 114 2.63 -0.88 -9.74
N ALA A 115 2.23 -0.26 -10.86
CA ALA A 115 0.86 -0.36 -11.35
C ALA A 115 0.43 -1.82 -11.64
N ILE A 116 1.33 -2.62 -12.24
CA ILE A 116 1.10 -4.05 -12.48
C ILE A 116 1.02 -4.83 -11.15
N ALA A 117 1.87 -4.53 -10.17
CA ALA A 117 1.80 -5.16 -8.86
C ALA A 117 0.43 -4.93 -8.19
N PHE A 118 -0.13 -3.72 -8.31
CA PHE A 118 -1.49 -3.44 -7.80
C PHE A 118 -2.57 -4.29 -8.47
N VAL A 119 -2.43 -4.66 -9.75
CA VAL A 119 -3.33 -5.61 -10.40
C VAL A 119 -3.31 -6.96 -9.69
N GLY A 120 -2.13 -7.43 -9.26
CA GLY A 120 -2.00 -8.64 -8.45
C GLY A 120 -2.73 -8.54 -7.10
N LEU A 121 -2.72 -7.36 -6.46
CA LEU A 121 -3.44 -7.14 -5.21
C LEU A 121 -4.95 -7.39 -5.37
N ALA A 122 -5.53 -7.13 -6.54
CA ALA A 122 -6.95 -7.44 -6.81
C ALA A 122 -7.29 -8.91 -6.54
N GLY A 123 -6.39 -9.82 -6.88
CA GLY A 123 -6.54 -11.24 -6.61
C GLY A 123 -6.43 -11.56 -5.13
N VAL A 124 -5.45 -10.99 -4.43
CA VAL A 124 -5.25 -11.17 -2.98
C VAL A 124 -6.50 -10.70 -2.21
N PHE A 125 -6.95 -9.47 -2.47
CA PHE A 125 -8.13 -8.91 -1.79
C PHE A 125 -9.40 -9.73 -2.04
N ASN A 126 -9.57 -10.30 -3.24
CA ASN A 126 -10.72 -11.16 -3.51
C ASN A 126 -10.67 -12.49 -2.74
N VAL A 127 -9.50 -13.13 -2.66
CA VAL A 127 -9.30 -14.36 -1.87
C VAL A 127 -9.53 -14.10 -0.38
N ILE A 128 -8.91 -13.04 0.16
CA ILE A 128 -9.05 -12.67 1.58
C ILE A 128 -10.49 -12.32 1.93
N LYS A 129 -11.23 -11.61 1.07
CA LYS A 129 -12.65 -11.36 1.27
C LYS A 129 -13.42 -12.66 1.52
N TYR A 130 -13.27 -13.65 0.65
CA TYR A 130 -14.03 -14.90 0.79
C TYR A 130 -13.68 -15.66 2.06
N HIS A 131 -12.40 -15.67 2.45
CA HIS A 131 -11.98 -16.27 3.71
C HIS A 131 -12.51 -15.52 4.94
N MET A 132 -12.55 -14.17 4.90
CA MET A 132 -13.17 -13.37 5.96
C MET A 132 -14.69 -13.59 6.07
N LEU A 133 -15.34 -13.98 4.98
CA LEU A 133 -16.74 -14.38 4.96
C LEU A 133 -16.94 -15.87 5.32
N GLY A 134 -15.89 -16.58 5.75
CA GLY A 134 -15.94 -17.98 6.16
C GLY A 134 -15.99 -18.99 5.01
N ALA A 135 -15.95 -18.54 3.75
CA ALA A 135 -16.05 -19.44 2.59
C ALA A 135 -14.74 -20.20 2.35
N ASN A 136 -14.86 -21.49 2.04
CA ASN A 136 -13.76 -22.30 1.49
C ASN A 136 -13.71 -22.12 -0.02
N VAL A 137 -12.62 -21.56 -0.52
CA VAL A 137 -12.46 -21.24 -1.94
C VAL A 137 -11.19 -21.81 -2.53
N LYS A 138 -11.22 -22.15 -3.82
CA LYS A 138 -10.01 -22.50 -4.57
C LYS A 138 -9.23 -21.22 -4.88
N VAL A 139 -8.13 -21.00 -4.14
CA VAL A 139 -7.30 -19.78 -4.21
C VAL A 139 -7.01 -19.35 -5.64
N TRP A 140 -6.52 -20.25 -6.49
CA TRP A 140 -6.18 -19.94 -7.89
C TRP A 140 -7.37 -19.34 -8.66
N LYS A 141 -8.54 -19.98 -8.57
CA LYS A 141 -9.74 -19.55 -9.31
C LYS A 141 -10.23 -18.20 -8.82
N GLU A 142 -10.30 -18.01 -7.51
CA GLU A 142 -10.78 -16.75 -6.94
C GLU A 142 -9.77 -15.60 -7.09
N PHE A 143 -8.47 -15.89 -7.07
CA PHE A 143 -7.44 -14.89 -7.33
C PHE A 143 -7.61 -14.29 -8.74
N PHE A 144 -7.61 -15.14 -9.79
CA PHE A 144 -7.74 -14.65 -11.16
C PHE A 144 -9.12 -14.08 -11.48
N LYS A 145 -10.17 -14.54 -10.80
CA LYS A 145 -11.49 -13.90 -10.87
C LYS A 145 -11.47 -12.49 -10.28
N GLY A 146 -10.77 -12.29 -9.16
CA GLY A 146 -10.56 -10.97 -8.56
C GLY A 146 -9.82 -10.03 -9.50
N VAL A 147 -8.72 -10.50 -10.09
CA VAL A 147 -7.98 -9.78 -11.13
C VAL A 147 -8.89 -9.43 -12.30
N LYS A 148 -9.57 -10.41 -12.90
CA LYS A 148 -10.44 -10.18 -14.06
C LYS A 148 -11.54 -9.15 -13.80
N ASN A 149 -12.13 -9.14 -12.61
CA ASN A 149 -13.24 -8.25 -12.30
C ASN A 149 -12.78 -6.82 -11.98
N ASN A 150 -11.62 -6.65 -11.36
CA ASN A 150 -11.20 -5.37 -10.77
C ASN A 150 -9.85 -4.84 -11.28
N TRP A 151 -9.25 -5.46 -12.31
CA TRP A 151 -7.91 -5.09 -12.80
C TRP A 151 -7.78 -3.60 -13.13
N PHE A 152 -8.78 -3.01 -13.79
CA PHE A 152 -8.68 -1.62 -14.24
C PHE A 152 -8.64 -0.64 -13.07
N VAL A 153 -9.50 -0.85 -12.07
CA VAL A 153 -9.52 -0.01 -10.85
C VAL A 153 -8.20 -0.10 -10.11
N HIS A 154 -7.65 -1.30 -9.98
CA HIS A 154 -6.37 -1.55 -9.31
C HIS A 154 -5.18 -0.99 -10.10
N LEU A 155 -5.17 -1.15 -11.42
CA LEU A 155 -4.14 -0.57 -12.29
C LEU A 155 -4.13 0.95 -12.21
N TRP A 156 -5.31 1.57 -12.30
CA TRP A 156 -5.44 3.03 -12.25
C TRP A 156 -4.95 3.60 -10.91
N ILE A 157 -5.40 3.03 -9.79
CA ILE A 157 -4.98 3.51 -8.48
C ILE A 157 -3.52 3.19 -8.17
N GLY A 158 -3.03 2.05 -8.69
CA GLY A 158 -1.61 1.68 -8.63
C GLY A 158 -0.73 2.65 -9.41
N ALA A 159 -1.16 3.13 -10.58
CA ALA A 159 -0.44 4.15 -11.33
C ALA A 159 -0.36 5.49 -10.57
N ILE A 160 -1.44 5.90 -9.89
CA ILE A 160 -1.43 7.09 -9.03
C ILE A 160 -0.49 6.90 -7.83
N ALA A 161 -0.51 5.73 -7.19
CA ALA A 161 0.42 5.40 -6.11
C ALA A 161 1.87 5.40 -6.59
N ALA A 162 2.14 4.90 -7.80
CA ALA A 162 3.46 4.90 -8.41
C ALA A 162 3.94 6.34 -8.69
N LEU A 163 3.07 7.23 -9.18
CA LEU A 163 3.40 8.64 -9.37
C LEU A 163 3.68 9.35 -8.03
N ALA A 164 2.94 9.04 -6.97
CA ALA A 164 3.21 9.57 -5.64
C ALA A 164 4.56 9.07 -5.09
N TYR A 165 4.89 7.79 -5.33
CA TYR A 165 6.23 7.25 -5.03
C TYR A 165 7.32 7.96 -5.82
N PHE A 166 7.11 8.21 -7.12
CA PHE A 166 8.04 8.96 -7.95
C PHE A 166 8.32 10.36 -7.39
N LEU A 167 7.29 11.10 -6.98
CA LEU A 167 7.44 12.42 -6.39
C LEU A 167 8.24 12.40 -5.08
N LEU A 168 8.03 11.39 -4.23
CA LEU A 168 8.80 11.23 -2.99
C LEU A 168 10.27 10.93 -3.31
N GLU A 169 10.53 9.97 -4.17
CA GLU A 169 11.87 9.54 -4.53
C GLU A 169 12.68 10.69 -5.16
N MET A 170 12.08 11.44 -6.08
CA MET A 170 12.73 12.61 -6.69
C MET A 170 12.98 13.73 -5.67
N SER A 171 12.10 13.90 -4.68
CA SER A 171 12.30 14.87 -3.59
C SER A 171 13.47 14.47 -2.68
N ILE A 172 13.62 13.18 -2.38
CA ILE A 172 14.71 12.66 -1.55
C ILE A 172 16.04 12.74 -2.30
N CYS A 173 16.12 12.22 -3.52
CA CYS A 173 17.36 12.25 -4.31
C CYS A 173 17.75 13.69 -4.71
N GLY A 174 16.76 14.55 -4.98
CA GLY A 174 16.98 15.97 -5.25
C GLY A 174 17.55 16.76 -4.07
N PHE A 175 17.52 16.21 -2.84
CA PHE A 175 18.12 16.84 -1.67
C PHE A 175 19.64 17.04 -1.82
N GLY A 176 20.32 16.14 -2.53
CA GLY A 176 21.76 16.22 -2.77
C GLY A 176 22.18 17.37 -3.70
N VAL A 177 21.27 17.88 -4.55
CA VAL A 177 21.61 18.85 -5.60
C VAL A 177 21.99 20.22 -4.99
N PRO A 178 23.22 20.73 -5.17
CA PRO A 178 23.69 21.96 -4.50
C PRO A 178 22.90 23.22 -4.85
N SER A 179 22.30 23.27 -6.04
CA SER A 179 21.64 24.46 -6.61
C SER A 179 20.33 24.86 -5.92
N PHE A 180 19.74 24.01 -5.07
CA PHE A 180 18.44 24.28 -4.43
C PHE A 180 18.60 24.79 -2.99
N PRO A 181 17.89 25.86 -2.58
CA PRO A 181 17.88 26.32 -1.19
C PRO A 181 17.37 25.22 -0.24
N LEU A 182 18.01 25.08 0.92
CA LEU A 182 17.71 24.04 1.91
C LEU A 182 16.23 24.01 2.33
N GLY A 183 15.61 25.18 2.50
CA GLY A 183 14.20 25.28 2.88
C GLY A 183 13.26 24.63 1.85
N TRP A 184 13.52 24.80 0.56
CA TRP A 184 12.72 24.18 -0.51
C TRP A 184 12.90 22.66 -0.56
N LYS A 185 14.12 22.16 -0.32
CA LYS A 185 14.39 20.73 -0.29
C LYS A 185 13.59 20.02 0.82
N ILE A 186 13.63 20.57 2.03
CA ILE A 186 12.87 20.05 3.18
C ILE A 186 11.37 20.11 2.88
N ALA A 187 10.88 21.24 2.38
CA ALA A 187 9.47 21.41 2.04
C ALA A 187 8.98 20.37 1.02
N LEU A 188 9.75 20.11 -0.05
CA LEU A 188 9.41 19.11 -1.07
C LEU A 188 9.34 17.70 -0.49
N ILE A 189 10.28 17.30 0.36
CA ILE A 189 10.25 15.97 1.03
C ILE A 189 9.03 15.85 1.94
N VAL A 190 8.73 16.87 2.74
CA VAL A 190 7.59 16.84 3.67
C VAL A 190 6.28 16.77 2.89
N ILE A 191 6.10 17.61 1.87
CA ILE A 191 4.88 17.64 1.05
C ILE A 191 4.70 16.31 0.30
N SER A 192 5.74 15.80 -0.34
CA SER A 192 5.68 14.52 -1.07
C SER A 192 5.41 13.32 -0.15
N SER A 193 5.96 13.33 1.08
CA SER A 193 5.66 12.33 2.11
C SER A 193 4.19 12.35 2.54
N LEU A 194 3.60 13.55 2.70
CA LEU A 194 2.17 13.68 2.99
C LEU A 194 1.29 13.24 1.82
N ILE A 195 1.70 13.53 0.58
CA ILE A 195 1.01 13.11 -0.64
C ILE A 195 0.99 11.58 -0.72
N ILE A 196 2.15 10.91 -0.62
CA ILE A 196 2.20 9.45 -0.75
C ILE A 196 1.43 8.76 0.39
N LEU A 197 1.51 9.25 1.63
CA LEU A 197 0.74 8.71 2.74
C LEU A 197 -0.78 8.80 2.48
N THR A 198 -1.23 9.94 1.98
CA THR A 198 -2.64 10.17 1.64
C THR A 198 -3.07 9.29 0.47
N VAL A 199 -2.27 9.23 -0.59
CA VAL A 199 -2.54 8.42 -1.79
C VAL A 199 -2.57 6.93 -1.46
N LEU A 200 -1.64 6.42 -0.66
CA LEU A 200 -1.64 5.02 -0.24
C LEU A 200 -2.86 4.69 0.61
N THR A 201 -3.22 5.53 1.58
CA THR A 201 -4.43 5.34 2.38
C THR A 201 -5.68 5.32 1.50
N PHE A 202 -5.78 6.28 0.58
CA PHE A 202 -6.86 6.38 -0.39
C PHE A 202 -6.92 5.15 -1.30
N ALA A 203 -5.76 4.66 -1.74
CA ALA A 203 -5.63 3.47 -2.57
C ALA A 203 -6.13 2.23 -1.84
N MET A 204 -5.72 2.04 -0.57
CA MET A 204 -6.14 0.90 0.22
C MET A 204 -7.66 0.86 0.42
N PHE A 205 -8.33 2.01 0.57
CA PHE A 205 -9.80 2.05 0.60
C PHE A 205 -10.44 1.72 -0.74
N ILE A 206 -9.90 2.18 -1.87
CA ILE A 206 -10.48 1.88 -3.19
C ILE A 206 -10.34 0.38 -3.50
N ILE A 207 -9.16 -0.20 -3.29
CA ILE A 207 -8.92 -1.61 -3.62
C ILE A 207 -9.77 -2.54 -2.74
N THR A 208 -9.88 -2.26 -1.43
CA THR A 208 -10.76 -3.03 -0.54
C THR A 208 -12.21 -2.89 -0.96
N GLN A 209 -12.69 -1.66 -1.22
CA GLN A 209 -14.07 -1.43 -1.64
C GLN A 209 -14.40 -2.12 -2.95
N SER A 210 -13.49 -2.11 -3.92
CA SER A 210 -13.71 -2.78 -5.20
C SER A 210 -13.79 -4.31 -5.09
N ALA A 211 -13.10 -4.89 -4.11
CA ALA A 211 -13.20 -6.32 -3.84
C ALA A 211 -14.49 -6.65 -3.07
N LEU A 212 -14.86 -5.81 -2.10
CA LEU A 212 -15.95 -6.05 -1.14
C LEU A 212 -17.33 -5.67 -1.66
N TYR A 213 -17.43 -4.56 -2.39
CA TYR A 213 -18.68 -3.91 -2.75
C TYR A 213 -18.76 -3.70 -4.26
N TYR A 214 -19.93 -3.96 -4.84
CA TYR A 214 -20.21 -3.60 -6.22
C TYR A 214 -20.55 -2.11 -6.28
N LEU A 215 -19.53 -1.26 -6.44
CA LEU A 215 -19.70 0.20 -6.55
C LEU A 215 -19.01 0.71 -7.82
N PRO A 216 -19.63 1.64 -8.57
CA PRO A 216 -18.95 2.31 -9.67
C PRO A 216 -17.79 3.17 -9.16
N MET A 217 -16.76 3.34 -9.99
CA MET A 217 -15.50 3.98 -9.63
C MET A 217 -15.65 5.37 -9.00
N GLY A 218 -16.52 6.22 -9.54
CA GLY A 218 -16.75 7.56 -8.97
C GLY A 218 -17.31 7.52 -7.54
N LYS A 219 -18.15 6.51 -7.22
CA LYS A 219 -18.69 6.30 -5.86
C LYS A 219 -17.61 5.79 -4.90
N MET A 220 -16.74 4.89 -5.37
CA MET A 220 -15.58 4.41 -4.59
C MET A 220 -14.61 5.54 -4.26
N ILE A 221 -14.27 6.39 -5.25
CA ILE A 221 -13.44 7.58 -5.07
C ILE A 221 -14.03 8.52 -4.01
N LYS A 222 -15.33 8.83 -4.14
CA LYS A 222 -16.03 9.68 -3.16
C LYS A 222 -15.99 9.09 -1.75
N ASN A 223 -16.27 7.79 -1.62
CA ASN A 223 -16.28 7.10 -0.33
C ASN A 223 -14.88 7.07 0.30
N ALA A 224 -13.86 6.70 -0.47
CA ALA A 224 -12.47 6.71 -0.02
C ALA A 224 -12.03 8.11 0.45
N ALA A 225 -12.39 9.18 -0.28
CA ALA A 225 -12.07 10.55 0.12
C ALA A 225 -12.75 10.93 1.44
N LEU A 226 -14.00 10.53 1.63
CA LEU A 226 -14.71 10.72 2.89
C LEU A 226 -14.01 9.99 4.04
N PHE A 227 -13.57 8.74 3.86
CA PHE A 227 -12.92 7.97 4.93
C PHE A 227 -11.52 8.48 5.29
N VAL A 228 -10.73 8.86 4.28
CA VAL A 228 -9.42 9.48 4.50
C VAL A 228 -9.56 10.75 5.35
N ARG A 229 -10.51 11.62 5.01
CA ARG A 229 -10.78 12.88 5.74
C ARG A 229 -11.34 12.63 7.15
N SER A 230 -12.17 11.62 7.31
CA SER A 230 -12.97 11.45 8.53
C SER A 230 -12.22 10.76 9.68
N PHE A 231 -11.22 9.95 9.36
CA PHE A 231 -10.51 9.12 10.33
C PHE A 231 -8.98 9.24 10.20
N PRO A 232 -8.39 10.45 10.15
CA PRO A 232 -6.98 10.62 9.80
C PRO A 232 -6.03 9.92 10.78
N LEU A 233 -6.32 9.96 12.08
CA LEU A 233 -5.49 9.29 13.09
C LEU A 233 -5.60 7.76 13.00
N GLN A 234 -6.80 7.21 12.84
CA GLN A 234 -6.98 5.77 12.69
C GLN A 234 -6.33 5.26 11.40
N ASN A 235 -6.51 5.99 10.29
CA ASN A 235 -5.87 5.67 9.02
C ASN A 235 -4.34 5.62 9.15
N LEU A 236 -3.74 6.58 9.86
CA LEU A 236 -2.30 6.59 10.13
C LEU A 236 -1.86 5.36 10.93
N LEU A 237 -2.56 5.03 12.02
CA LEU A 237 -2.24 3.87 12.86
C LEU A 237 -2.36 2.55 12.07
N ILE A 238 -3.40 2.42 11.23
CA ILE A 238 -3.59 1.24 10.37
C ILE A 238 -2.51 1.17 9.29
N MET A 239 -2.08 2.31 8.74
CA MET A 239 -0.98 2.36 7.78
C MET A 239 0.32 1.85 8.41
N ILE A 240 0.65 2.36 9.60
CA ILE A 240 1.81 1.91 10.39
C ILE A 240 1.71 0.40 10.67
N ALA A 241 0.55 -0.09 11.14
CA ALA A 241 0.35 -1.51 11.38
C ALA A 241 0.51 -2.35 10.10
N SER A 242 -0.03 -1.90 8.96
CA SER A 242 0.11 -2.61 7.69
C SER A 242 1.53 -2.61 7.13
N SER A 243 2.36 -1.65 7.55
CA SER A 243 3.76 -1.54 7.13
C SER A 243 4.71 -2.50 7.85
N ILE A 244 4.24 -3.27 8.85
CA ILE A 244 5.05 -4.22 9.62
C ILE A 244 5.92 -5.13 8.74
N PRO A 245 5.40 -5.80 7.68
CA PRO A 245 6.23 -6.63 6.80
C PRO A 245 7.37 -5.85 6.14
N ALA A 246 7.13 -4.60 5.73
CA ALA A 246 8.15 -3.76 5.12
C ALA A 246 9.20 -3.30 6.14
N VAL A 247 8.79 -2.90 7.34
CA VAL A 247 9.69 -2.49 8.42
C VAL A 247 10.58 -3.65 8.87
N LEU A 248 10.04 -4.87 8.95
CA LEU A 248 10.82 -6.07 9.27
C LEU A 248 11.93 -6.32 8.23
N LEU A 249 11.63 -6.13 6.95
CA LEU A 249 12.64 -6.23 5.87
C LEU A 249 13.74 -5.18 5.98
N MET A 250 13.43 -3.98 6.50
CA MET A 250 14.41 -2.90 6.67
C MET A 250 15.32 -3.10 7.88
N ILE A 251 14.77 -3.48 9.03
CA ILE A 251 15.54 -3.55 10.29
C ILE A 251 16.48 -4.75 10.33
N MET A 252 16.12 -5.86 9.68
CA MET A 252 16.85 -7.14 9.80
C MET A 252 17.90 -7.34 8.70
N GLY A 253 18.27 -6.27 7.98
CA GLY A 253 19.20 -6.27 6.85
C GLY A 253 20.68 -6.47 7.20
N ASP A 254 21.10 -6.22 8.45
CA ASP A 254 22.53 -6.25 8.82
C ASP A 254 23.08 -7.67 9.07
N SER A 255 22.21 -8.67 9.26
CA SER A 255 22.59 -10.06 9.51
C SER A 255 22.08 -10.97 8.39
N PHE A 256 23.00 -11.55 7.61
CA PHE A 256 22.69 -12.39 6.45
C PHE A 256 21.65 -13.49 6.74
N PHE A 257 21.79 -14.20 7.88
CA PHE A 257 20.85 -15.26 8.27
C PHE A 257 19.44 -14.73 8.58
N LEU A 258 19.35 -13.63 9.33
CA LEU A 258 18.07 -13.01 9.68
C LEU A 258 17.38 -12.44 8.45
N GLN A 259 18.13 -11.87 7.52
CA GLN A 259 17.60 -11.35 6.26
C GLN A 259 16.92 -12.44 5.42
N ILE A 260 17.54 -13.61 5.27
CA ILE A 260 16.94 -14.75 4.54
C ILE A 260 15.63 -15.18 5.21
N LEU A 261 15.62 -15.33 6.53
CA LEU A 261 14.44 -15.74 7.29
C LEU A 261 13.29 -14.75 7.09
N VAL A 262 13.56 -13.45 7.18
CA VAL A 262 12.53 -12.41 7.02
C VAL A 262 12.02 -12.34 5.58
N ILE A 263 12.90 -12.49 4.59
CA ILE A 263 12.50 -12.58 3.18
C ILE A 263 11.58 -13.78 2.97
N MET A 264 11.88 -14.94 3.57
CA MET A 264 11.00 -16.11 3.52
C MET A 264 9.64 -15.84 4.14
N ILE A 265 9.57 -15.22 5.32
CA ILE A 265 8.29 -14.91 5.97
C ILE A 265 7.48 -13.91 5.13
N CYS A 266 8.13 -12.85 4.62
CA CYS A 266 7.47 -11.82 3.82
C CYS A 266 7.02 -12.35 2.46
N SER A 267 7.82 -13.22 1.82
CA SER A 267 7.45 -13.88 0.57
C SER A 267 6.32 -14.90 0.76
N MET A 268 6.15 -15.43 1.97
CA MET A 268 5.02 -16.30 2.29
C MET A 268 3.75 -15.54 2.67
N LEU A 269 3.84 -14.40 3.37
CA LEU A 269 2.67 -13.81 4.03
C LEU A 269 2.50 -12.27 3.91
N GLY A 270 3.48 -11.54 3.36
CA GLY A 270 3.55 -10.08 3.46
C GLY A 270 2.35 -9.33 2.84
N PHE A 271 2.04 -9.57 1.56
CA PHE A 271 0.92 -8.89 0.89
C PHE A 271 -0.42 -9.36 1.43
N SER A 272 -0.53 -10.65 1.77
CA SER A 272 -1.76 -11.19 2.36
C SER A 272 -2.02 -10.61 3.76
N TYR A 273 -0.97 -10.33 4.55
CA TYR A 273 -1.11 -9.62 5.82
C TYR A 273 -1.68 -8.20 5.62
N ILE A 274 -1.11 -7.44 4.68
CA ILE A 274 -1.60 -6.10 4.32
C ILE A 274 -3.07 -6.17 3.91
N ALA A 275 -3.43 -7.13 3.04
CA ALA A 275 -4.80 -7.32 2.60
C ALA A 275 -5.75 -7.66 3.76
N CYS A 276 -5.33 -8.50 4.70
CA CYS A 276 -6.11 -8.82 5.90
C CYS A 276 -6.35 -7.58 6.77
N VAL A 277 -5.30 -6.82 7.11
CA VAL A 277 -5.43 -5.61 7.95
C VAL A 277 -6.41 -4.62 7.33
N TRP A 278 -6.28 -4.35 6.03
CA TRP A 278 -7.10 -3.36 5.35
C TRP A 278 -8.53 -3.82 5.06
N THR A 279 -8.73 -5.11 4.78
CA THR A 279 -10.08 -5.66 4.57
C THR A 279 -10.87 -5.64 5.87
N ASP A 280 -10.27 -6.04 7.00
CA ASP A 280 -10.93 -6.00 8.31
C ASP A 280 -11.23 -4.55 8.75
N TYR A 281 -10.26 -3.64 8.59
CA TYR A 281 -10.45 -2.22 8.89
C TYR A 281 -11.56 -1.59 8.02
N THR A 282 -11.57 -1.85 6.72
CA THR A 282 -12.61 -1.32 5.82
C THR A 282 -13.98 -1.87 6.21
N HIS A 283 -14.10 -3.18 6.46
CA HIS A 283 -15.33 -3.78 6.97
C HIS A 283 -15.82 -3.14 8.27
N PHE A 284 -14.91 -2.83 9.19
CA PHE A 284 -15.25 -2.14 10.44
C PHE A 284 -15.80 -0.72 10.18
N VAL A 285 -15.13 0.06 9.35
CA VAL A 285 -15.57 1.43 9.00
C VAL A 285 -16.97 1.39 8.39
N TYR A 286 -17.19 0.54 7.39
CA TYR A 286 -18.47 0.38 6.72
C TYR A 286 -19.58 -0.07 7.66
N TYR A 287 -19.34 -1.09 8.47
CA TYR A 287 -20.35 -1.57 9.43
C TYR A 287 -20.80 -0.51 10.43
N ASN A 288 -19.86 0.28 10.96
CA ASN A 288 -20.21 1.36 11.86
C ASN A 288 -21.06 2.43 11.15
N ILE A 289 -20.77 2.71 9.88
CA ILE A 289 -21.59 3.63 9.05
C ILE A 289 -23.00 3.06 8.92
N PHE A 290 -23.13 1.77 8.60
CA PHE A 290 -24.42 1.12 8.44
C PHE A 290 -25.24 1.09 9.72
N THR A 291 -24.62 0.65 10.82
CA THR A 291 -25.28 0.54 12.12
C THR A 291 -25.81 1.91 12.56
N ALA A 292 -24.98 2.96 12.43
CA ALA A 292 -25.39 4.32 12.76
C ALA A 292 -26.50 4.87 11.85
N ALA A 293 -26.52 4.49 10.56
CA ALA A 293 -27.61 4.86 9.65
C ALA A 293 -28.93 4.20 10.06
N ILE A 294 -28.90 2.92 10.42
CA ILE A 294 -30.08 2.18 10.91
C ILE A 294 -30.60 2.79 12.23
N GLU A 295 -29.74 3.07 13.20
CA GLU A 295 -30.12 3.68 14.48
C GLU A 295 -30.77 5.07 14.31
N ASN A 296 -30.32 5.83 13.31
CA ASN A 296 -30.91 7.12 12.96
C ASN A 296 -32.27 6.97 12.28
N SER A 297 -32.43 6.01 11.37
CA SER A 297 -33.70 5.75 10.68
C SER A 297 -34.80 5.18 11.60
N THR A 298 -34.41 4.37 12.58
CA THR A 298 -35.33 3.76 13.57
C THR A 298 -35.63 4.66 14.76
N GLY A 299 -35.11 5.90 14.78
CA GLY A 299 -35.35 6.88 15.85
C GLY A 299 -34.71 6.55 17.20
N LYS A 300 -34.01 5.42 17.35
CA LYS A 300 -33.32 5.02 18.59
C LYS A 300 -32.17 5.96 18.95
N GLY A 301 -31.56 6.63 17.98
CA GLY A 301 -30.55 7.67 18.20
C GLY A 301 -31.05 8.93 18.93
N LYS A 302 -32.37 9.22 18.91
CA LYS A 302 -32.94 10.37 19.65
C LYS A 302 -33.09 10.11 21.15
N LYS A 303 -33.22 8.85 21.59
CA LYS A 303 -33.38 8.52 23.02
C LYS A 303 -32.07 8.57 23.84
N LYS A 304 -30.91 8.51 23.18
CA LYS A 304 -29.59 8.54 23.86
C LYS A 304 -29.00 9.94 24.06
N ARG A 305 -29.62 10.98 23.48
CA ARG A 305 -29.21 12.40 23.64
C ARG A 305 -30.15 13.21 24.56
N ALA A 306 -31.14 12.55 25.17
CA ALA A 306 -32.10 13.14 26.10
C ALA A 306 -31.94 12.63 27.54
N LYS A 307 -30.77 12.05 27.86
CA LYS A 307 -30.33 11.74 29.21
C LYS A 307 -28.88 12.18 29.35
#